data_AF-A0A944V2Q0-F1
#
_entry.id   AF-A0A944V2Q0-F1
#
_cell.length_a   1.000
_cell.length_b   1.000
_cell.length_c   1.000
_cell.angle_alpha   90.00
_cell.angle_beta   90.00
_cell.angle_gamma   90.00
#
_symmetry.space_group_name_H-M   'P 1'
#
loop_
_entity.id
_entity.type
_entity.pdbx_description
1 polymer ?
#
loop_
_entity_poly.entity_id
_entity_poly.type
_entity_poly.pdbx_seq_one_letter_code
_entity_poly.pdbx_strand_id
1 'polypeptide(L)'
;MIKFTKLLLLGVIILFTFAACDDSPSGNQNDDPIPPSFAEVLDIEFTIPDSTELVNYSSEQVDYNGLMVTGYTLDQFVNMDSVNVYIDEDDFDGRKLFAFEIVSSDEDGNWSPRDNDYYDLSWADFASGYLLPDEKGRTYFANDNILSGYNVKWAYYIRLYRRMDVTHDGITTIFETGSFETEGINHQAGNGNFYTDPGFAITNFISDFIIQDPEDYEYQFTSVYDESIIYSWEDLQSAYWLTTQNKAVFLNEDGTEFLSSFKKLIKIDLVEIQR
;
A
#
# COMPACT_ATOMS: atom_id res chain seq x y z
N MET A 1 -53.54 53.18 -0.71
CA MET A 1 -52.80 54.20 0.05
C MET A 1 -53.05 53.91 1.53
N ILE A 2 -51.99 53.83 2.36
CA ILE A 2 -51.98 53.67 3.84
C ILE A 2 -52.18 52.20 4.34
N LYS A 3 -51.08 51.45 4.54
CA LYS A 3 -50.31 51.14 5.78
C LYS A 3 -51.00 50.07 6.66
N PHE A 4 -50.52 48.82 6.67
CA PHE A 4 -49.43 48.24 7.48
C PHE A 4 -49.70 48.22 9.00
N THR A 5 -49.57 47.00 9.52
CA THR A 5 -49.08 46.57 10.84
C THR A 5 -50.01 46.57 12.05
N LYS A 6 -50.24 45.35 12.55
CA LYS A 6 -49.99 44.83 13.93
C LYS A 6 -50.83 43.53 14.05
N LEU A 7 -50.49 42.45 14.73
CA LEU A 7 -49.38 41.99 15.56
C LEU A 7 -49.93 40.69 16.18
N LEU A 8 -49.37 39.52 15.89
CA LEU A 8 -49.61 38.30 16.67
C LEU A 8 -48.45 37.34 16.38
N LEU A 9 -47.34 37.42 17.09
CA LEU A 9 -47.08 36.70 18.36
C LEU A 9 -47.41 35.20 18.27
N LEU A 10 -46.48 34.45 17.71
CA LEU A 10 -46.26 33.01 17.94
C LEU A 10 -44.73 32.85 17.92
N GLY A 11 -44.02 32.46 18.97
CA GLY A 11 -44.40 31.58 20.06
C GLY A 11 -43.74 30.21 19.84
N VAL A 12 -42.42 30.16 20.02
CA VAL A 12 -41.61 29.00 20.41
C VAL A 12 -41.81 27.70 19.61
N ILE A 13 -40.88 27.40 18.70
CA ILE A 13 -40.53 26.00 18.38
C ILE A 13 -39.06 25.82 18.73
N ILE A 14 -38.84 25.13 19.84
CA ILE A 14 -37.55 24.64 20.31
C ILE A 14 -37.09 23.57 19.31
N LEU A 15 -36.05 23.86 18.54
CA LEU A 15 -35.27 22.80 17.89
C LEU A 15 -34.42 22.14 18.96
N PHE A 16 -34.90 21.00 19.47
CA PHE A 16 -34.02 19.99 20.05
C PHE A 16 -33.29 19.33 18.88
N THR A 17 -32.14 19.87 18.49
CA THR A 17 -31.13 19.05 17.81
C THR A 17 -30.56 18.13 18.86
N PHE A 18 -31.05 16.90 18.90
CA PHE A 18 -30.30 15.79 19.45
C PHE A 18 -29.07 15.62 18.55
N ALA A 19 -28.00 16.36 18.86
CA ALA A 19 -26.67 15.86 18.61
C ALA A 19 -26.52 14.66 19.53
N ALA A 20 -26.83 13.47 19.00
CA ALA A 20 -26.24 12.25 19.49
C ALA A 20 -24.74 12.38 19.15
N CYS A 21 -23.98 13.04 20.03
CA CYS A 21 -22.61 12.63 20.24
C CYS A 21 -22.73 11.22 20.80
N ASP A 22 -22.44 10.25 19.93
CA ASP A 22 -22.08 8.91 20.34
C ASP A 22 -20.73 9.02 21.06
N ASP A 23 -20.76 9.51 22.31
CA ASP A 23 -19.66 9.34 23.25
C ASP A 23 -19.67 7.86 23.65
N SER A 24 -19.17 7.02 22.75
CA SER A 24 -18.70 5.70 23.11
C SER A 24 -17.31 5.88 23.74
N PRO A 25 -17.13 5.63 25.05
CA PRO A 25 -15.81 5.61 25.66
C PRO A 25 -15.19 4.24 25.36
N SER A 26 -14.56 4.08 24.20
CA SER A 26 -13.80 2.86 23.89
C SER A 26 -12.38 3.01 24.42
N GLY A 27 -12.22 2.77 25.72
CA GLY A 27 -10.95 2.32 26.26
C GLY A 27 -10.56 0.96 25.65
N ASN A 28 -9.27 0.81 25.36
CA ASN A 28 -8.63 -0.17 24.48
C ASN A 28 -8.98 0.01 22.99
N GLN A 29 -8.40 1.03 22.36
CA GLN A 29 -8.04 0.90 20.96
C GLN A 29 -6.85 -0.06 20.92
N ASN A 30 -7.00 -1.20 20.24
CA ASN A 30 -5.82 -1.94 19.82
C ASN A 30 -5.09 -1.00 18.85
N ASP A 31 -3.83 -0.71 19.10
CA ASP A 31 -2.99 0.12 18.24
C ASP A 31 -2.59 -0.63 16.96
N ASP A 32 -3.54 -1.33 16.32
CA ASP A 32 -3.29 -2.05 15.09
C ASP A 32 -3.03 -1.02 13.97
N PRO A 33 -1.99 -1.19 13.12
CA PRO A 33 -1.74 -0.26 12.03
C PRO A 33 -2.91 -0.24 11.04
N ILE A 34 -3.43 0.96 10.73
CA ILE A 34 -4.56 1.18 9.83
C ILE A 34 -4.06 1.94 8.59
N PRO A 35 -4.01 1.31 7.41
CA PRO A 35 -3.56 2.01 6.20
C PRO A 35 -4.55 3.10 5.78
N PRO A 36 -4.08 4.17 5.11
CA PRO A 36 -4.96 5.08 4.40
C PRO A 36 -5.71 4.35 3.27
N SER A 37 -6.56 5.08 2.53
CA SER A 37 -7.14 4.56 1.28
C SER A 37 -6.06 4.07 0.32
N PHE A 38 -6.35 3.06 -0.50
CA PHE A 38 -5.42 2.54 -1.50
C PHE A 38 -4.82 3.64 -2.40
N ALA A 39 -3.61 3.40 -2.91
CA ALA A 39 -2.99 4.29 -3.87
C ALA A 39 -3.81 4.31 -5.18
N GLU A 40 -4.22 5.50 -5.61
CA GLU A 40 -4.94 5.69 -6.88
C GLU A 40 -4.01 5.62 -8.09
N VAL A 41 -2.72 5.95 -7.89
CA VAL A 41 -1.70 5.98 -8.94
C VAL A 41 -0.84 4.71 -8.83
N LEU A 42 -0.86 3.90 -9.88
CA LEU A 42 -0.01 2.71 -10.01
C LEU A 42 1.41 3.07 -10.47
N ASP A 43 2.38 2.23 -10.12
CA ASP A 43 3.77 2.38 -10.54
C ASP A 43 4.05 1.63 -11.85
N ILE A 44 3.58 0.39 -11.96
CA ILE A 44 3.79 -0.49 -13.13
C ILE A 44 2.49 -1.24 -13.43
N GLU A 45 2.15 -1.39 -14.71
CA GLU A 45 1.04 -2.23 -15.17
C GLU A 45 1.56 -3.28 -16.16
N PHE A 46 1.18 -4.53 -15.94
CA PHE A 46 1.37 -5.63 -16.86
C PHE A 46 0.02 -6.08 -17.41
N THR A 47 0.03 -6.55 -18.66
CA THR A 47 -1.12 -7.20 -19.29
C THR A 47 -0.91 -8.71 -19.29
N ILE A 48 -1.92 -9.44 -18.86
CA ILE A 48 -1.97 -10.90 -18.94
C ILE A 48 -2.09 -11.28 -20.43
N PRO A 49 -1.20 -12.15 -20.95
CA PRO A 49 -1.23 -12.56 -22.35
C PRO A 49 -2.57 -13.21 -22.72
N ASP A 50 -3.03 -12.96 -23.94
CA ASP A 50 -4.25 -13.61 -24.43
C ASP A 50 -4.03 -15.10 -24.76
N SER A 51 -5.12 -15.80 -25.06
CA SER A 51 -5.07 -17.24 -25.37
C SER A 51 -4.12 -17.63 -26.52
N THR A 52 -3.82 -16.70 -27.44
CA THR A 52 -2.90 -16.94 -28.55
C THR A 52 -1.43 -16.74 -28.17
N GLU A 53 -1.16 -16.04 -27.07
CA GLU A 53 0.18 -15.80 -26.55
C GLU A 53 0.54 -16.75 -25.40
N LEU A 54 -0.45 -17.30 -24.68
CA LEU A 54 -0.25 -18.25 -23.58
C LEU A 54 0.55 -19.51 -23.98
N VAL A 55 0.56 -19.88 -25.26
CA VAL A 55 1.43 -20.95 -25.82
C VAL A 55 2.92 -20.72 -25.55
N ASN A 56 3.34 -19.48 -25.30
CA ASN A 56 4.73 -19.14 -24.98
C ASN A 56 5.06 -19.30 -23.48
N TYR A 57 4.09 -19.68 -22.65
CA TYR A 57 4.21 -19.77 -21.19
C TYR A 57 4.11 -21.23 -20.73
N SER A 58 4.67 -21.50 -19.54
CA SER A 58 4.61 -22.84 -18.96
C SER A 58 3.30 -23.02 -18.22
N SER A 59 2.61 -24.14 -18.50
CA SER A 59 1.39 -24.54 -17.81
C SER A 59 1.56 -25.86 -17.07
N GLU A 60 0.70 -26.06 -16.07
CA GLU A 60 0.56 -27.30 -15.34
C GLU A 60 -0.91 -27.67 -15.11
N GLN A 61 -1.14 -28.88 -14.61
CA GLN A 61 -2.49 -29.31 -14.22
C GLN A 61 -2.72 -28.97 -12.75
N VAL A 62 -3.76 -28.20 -12.48
CA VAL A 62 -4.12 -27.71 -11.15
C VAL A 62 -5.48 -28.27 -10.75
N ASP A 63 -5.63 -28.71 -9.49
CA ASP A 63 -6.94 -29.11 -8.95
C ASP A 63 -7.77 -27.85 -8.63
N TYR A 64 -8.85 -27.68 -9.37
CA TYR A 64 -9.85 -26.64 -9.16
C TYR A 64 -11.22 -27.29 -8.94
N ASN A 65 -11.71 -27.24 -7.70
CA ASN A 65 -12.99 -27.82 -7.30
C ASN A 65 -13.13 -29.34 -7.60
N GLY A 66 -12.04 -30.10 -7.47
CA GLY A 66 -12.02 -31.55 -7.72
C GLY A 66 -11.87 -31.93 -9.19
N LEU A 67 -11.57 -30.96 -10.05
CA LEU A 67 -11.30 -31.16 -11.48
C LEU A 67 -9.89 -30.68 -11.81
N MET A 68 -9.14 -31.50 -12.55
CA MET A 68 -7.84 -31.08 -13.07
C MET A 68 -8.07 -30.16 -14.27
N VAL A 69 -7.58 -28.93 -14.17
CA VAL A 69 -7.65 -27.90 -15.21
C VAL A 69 -6.25 -27.39 -15.55
N THR A 70 -6.09 -26.80 -16.74
CA THR A 70 -4.84 -26.15 -17.13
C THR A 70 -4.68 -24.83 -16.37
N GLY A 71 -3.57 -24.68 -15.65
CA GLY A 71 -3.20 -23.46 -14.94
C GLY A 71 -1.84 -22.92 -15.39
N TYR A 72 -1.69 -21.60 -15.39
CA TYR A 72 -0.43 -20.90 -15.63
C TYR A 72 -0.09 -20.11 -14.36
N THR A 73 1.10 -20.26 -13.82
CA THR A 73 1.49 -19.54 -12.60
C THR A 73 1.55 -18.03 -12.88
N LEU A 74 1.00 -17.22 -11.97
CA LEU A 74 0.87 -15.77 -12.18
C LEU A 74 2.23 -15.05 -12.21
N ASP A 75 3.23 -15.60 -11.52
CA ASP A 75 4.59 -15.05 -11.45
C ASP A 75 5.25 -14.89 -12.82
N GLN A 76 4.88 -15.73 -13.81
CA GLN A 76 5.42 -15.65 -15.17
C GLN A 76 4.98 -14.39 -15.93
N PHE A 77 3.88 -13.76 -15.51
CA PHE A 77 3.34 -12.56 -16.16
C PHE A 77 3.96 -11.27 -15.63
N VAL A 78 4.72 -11.34 -14.54
CA VAL A 78 5.46 -10.21 -13.97
C VAL A 78 6.96 -10.47 -14.12
N ASN A 79 7.50 -9.97 -15.22
CA ASN A 79 8.91 -10.13 -15.55
C ASN A 79 9.81 -9.32 -14.59
N MET A 80 10.71 -10.03 -13.89
CA MET A 80 11.62 -9.42 -12.92
C MET A 80 12.51 -8.35 -13.56
N ASP A 81 13.07 -8.60 -14.74
CA ASP A 81 13.97 -7.64 -15.41
C ASP A 81 13.24 -6.32 -15.71
N SER A 82 11.96 -6.38 -16.09
CA SER A 82 11.14 -5.20 -16.36
C SER A 82 10.87 -4.38 -15.10
N VAL A 83 10.62 -5.05 -13.96
CA VAL A 83 10.48 -4.39 -12.66
C VAL A 83 11.80 -3.79 -12.19
N ASN A 84 12.89 -4.53 -12.37
CA ASN A 84 14.25 -4.12 -12.01
C ASN A 84 14.73 -2.89 -12.79
N VAL A 85 14.43 -2.83 -14.10
CA VAL A 85 14.66 -1.63 -14.93
C VAL A 85 13.89 -0.42 -14.40
N TYR A 86 12.66 -0.60 -13.90
CA TYR A 86 11.86 0.50 -13.37
C TYR A 86 12.47 1.08 -12.08
N ILE A 87 12.97 0.22 -11.19
CA ILE A 87 13.57 0.64 -9.92
C ILE A 87 15.07 0.98 -10.02
N ASP A 88 15.67 0.85 -11.21
CA ASP A 88 17.10 1.06 -11.50
C ASP A 88 18.04 0.13 -10.68
N GLU A 89 17.70 -1.16 -10.59
CA GLU A 89 18.44 -2.14 -9.80
C GLU A 89 18.45 -3.55 -10.41
N ASP A 90 19.61 -4.23 -10.42
CA ASP A 90 19.78 -5.52 -11.14
C ASP A 90 20.13 -6.72 -10.23
N ASP A 91 20.34 -6.52 -8.94
CA ASP A 91 20.95 -7.52 -8.04
C ASP A 91 19.98 -8.17 -7.04
N PHE A 92 18.67 -7.91 -7.15
CA PHE A 92 17.63 -8.57 -6.36
C PHE A 92 16.31 -8.72 -7.12
N ASP A 93 15.35 -9.40 -6.49
CA ASP A 93 13.98 -9.52 -7.00
C ASP A 93 13.15 -8.28 -6.65
N GLY A 94 13.14 -7.29 -7.55
CA GLY A 94 12.42 -6.02 -7.41
C GLY A 94 10.92 -6.17 -7.14
N ARG A 95 10.32 -7.30 -7.53
CA ARG A 95 8.87 -7.56 -7.36
C ARG A 95 8.46 -7.56 -5.88
N LYS A 96 9.38 -7.85 -4.97
CA LYS A 96 9.13 -7.82 -3.51
C LYS A 96 8.81 -6.42 -2.98
N LEU A 97 9.18 -5.36 -3.70
CA LEU A 97 8.93 -3.96 -3.32
C LEU A 97 7.50 -3.49 -3.62
N PHE A 98 6.67 -4.34 -4.24
CA PHE A 98 5.35 -3.96 -4.73
C PHE A 98 4.24 -4.82 -4.10
N ALA A 99 3.05 -4.21 -3.98
CA ALA A 99 1.76 -4.86 -3.80
C ALA A 99 1.14 -5.11 -5.18
N PHE A 100 0.33 -6.16 -5.29
CA PHE A 100 -0.22 -6.63 -6.57
C PHE A 100 -1.74 -6.59 -6.56
N GLU A 101 -2.31 -5.75 -7.43
CA GLU A 101 -3.73 -5.73 -7.76
C GLU A 101 -3.96 -6.52 -9.05
N ILE A 102 -4.97 -7.39 -9.06
CA ILE A 102 -5.43 -8.11 -10.24
C ILE A 102 -6.76 -7.51 -10.68
N VAL A 103 -6.84 -7.10 -11.93
CA VAL A 103 -7.99 -6.36 -12.47
C VAL A 103 -8.58 -7.11 -13.66
N SER A 104 -9.91 -7.18 -13.67
CA SER A 104 -10.68 -7.72 -14.78
C SER A 104 -10.67 -6.78 -15.99
N SER A 105 -10.91 -7.32 -17.18
CA SER A 105 -11.27 -6.54 -18.37
C SER A 105 -12.67 -6.89 -18.89
N ASP A 106 -13.62 -7.17 -18.00
CA ASP A 106 -14.99 -7.49 -18.41
C ASP A 106 -15.75 -6.28 -18.99
N GLU A 107 -16.85 -6.55 -19.70
CA GLU A 107 -17.67 -5.52 -20.35
C GLU A 107 -18.44 -4.62 -19.34
N ASP A 108 -18.57 -5.05 -18.09
CA ASP A 108 -19.35 -4.39 -17.04
C ASP A 108 -18.51 -3.42 -16.20
N GLY A 109 -17.18 -3.48 -16.32
CA GLY A 109 -16.21 -2.59 -15.70
C GLY A 109 -14.98 -3.36 -15.23
N ASN A 110 -13.82 -2.70 -15.18
CA ASN A 110 -12.57 -3.30 -14.72
C ASN A 110 -12.62 -3.63 -13.21
N TRP A 111 -13.35 -4.68 -12.83
CA TRP A 111 -13.52 -5.09 -11.44
C TRP A 111 -12.20 -5.54 -10.83
N SER A 112 -11.96 -5.16 -9.57
CA SER A 112 -10.83 -5.68 -8.79
C SER A 112 -11.22 -5.97 -7.33
N PRO A 113 -10.39 -6.75 -6.59
CA PRO A 113 -10.59 -6.97 -5.16
C PRO A 113 -10.71 -5.67 -4.35
N ARG A 114 -10.07 -4.57 -4.78
CA ARG A 114 -10.14 -3.27 -4.13
C ARG A 114 -11.55 -2.67 -4.11
N ASP A 115 -12.42 -3.03 -5.07
CA ASP A 115 -13.83 -2.60 -5.08
C ASP A 115 -14.63 -3.11 -3.85
N ASN A 116 -14.07 -4.07 -3.11
CA ASN A 116 -14.62 -4.59 -1.85
C ASN A 116 -13.66 -4.39 -0.67
N ASP A 117 -12.76 -3.40 -0.75
CA ASP A 117 -11.78 -3.06 0.29
C ASP A 117 -10.82 -4.22 0.66
N TYR A 118 -10.60 -5.17 -0.25
CA TYR A 118 -9.58 -6.19 -0.04
C TYR A 118 -8.20 -5.63 -0.30
N TYR A 119 -7.24 -6.02 0.55
CA TYR A 119 -5.84 -5.59 0.48
C TYR A 119 -5.18 -6.02 -0.84
N ASP A 120 -4.07 -5.42 -1.22
CA ASP A 120 -3.29 -5.90 -2.35
C ASP A 120 -2.36 -7.06 -1.96
N LEU A 121 -2.14 -7.99 -2.88
CA LEU A 121 -1.36 -9.19 -2.58
C LEU A 121 0.13 -8.86 -2.42
N SER A 122 0.80 -9.55 -1.50
CA SER A 122 2.26 -9.59 -1.47
C SER A 122 2.80 -10.34 -2.70
N TRP A 123 4.08 -10.17 -3.04
CA TRP A 123 4.71 -10.97 -4.10
C TRP A 123 4.57 -12.47 -3.84
N ALA A 124 4.75 -12.91 -2.60
CA ALA A 124 4.68 -14.33 -2.24
C ALA A 124 3.27 -14.89 -2.45
N ASP A 125 2.24 -14.14 -2.06
CA ASP A 125 0.85 -14.56 -2.24
C ASP A 125 0.46 -14.53 -3.73
N PHE A 126 0.80 -13.45 -4.44
CA PHE A 126 0.55 -13.31 -5.87
C PHE A 126 1.20 -14.44 -6.67
N ALA A 127 2.48 -14.72 -6.43
CA ALA A 127 3.23 -15.76 -7.14
C ALA A 127 2.70 -17.18 -6.88
N SER A 128 1.95 -17.39 -5.80
CA SER A 128 1.30 -18.67 -5.51
C SER A 128 0.03 -18.94 -6.35
N GLY A 129 -0.45 -17.92 -7.06
CA GLY A 129 -1.67 -17.99 -7.83
C GLY A 129 -1.50 -18.53 -9.24
N TYR A 130 -2.63 -18.90 -9.83
CA TYR A 130 -2.76 -19.41 -11.19
C TYR A 130 -3.75 -18.60 -12.00
N LEU A 131 -3.47 -18.40 -13.28
CA LEU A 131 -4.48 -18.09 -14.29
C LEU A 131 -5.05 -19.39 -14.85
N LEU A 132 -6.38 -19.48 -14.87
CA LEU A 132 -7.17 -20.59 -15.41
C LEU A 132 -7.91 -20.12 -16.68
N PRO A 133 -7.30 -20.22 -17.87
CA PRO A 133 -7.89 -19.68 -19.10
C PRO A 133 -9.22 -20.33 -19.46
N ASP A 134 -9.35 -21.64 -19.27
CA ASP A 134 -10.57 -22.40 -19.58
C ASP A 134 -11.72 -22.09 -18.60
N GLU A 135 -11.41 -21.50 -17.44
CA GLU A 135 -12.38 -21.13 -16.38
C GLU A 135 -12.72 -19.62 -16.43
N LYS A 136 -12.92 -19.09 -17.64
CA LYS A 136 -13.20 -17.67 -17.92
C LYS A 136 -12.02 -16.75 -17.56
N GLY A 137 -10.79 -17.18 -17.86
CA GLY A 137 -9.58 -16.40 -17.57
C GLY A 137 -9.49 -16.00 -16.10
N ARG A 138 -9.87 -16.92 -15.21
CA ARG A 138 -9.98 -16.64 -13.78
C ARG A 138 -8.63 -16.79 -13.09
N THR A 139 -8.34 -15.96 -12.09
CA THR A 139 -7.26 -16.24 -11.14
C THR A 139 -7.70 -17.19 -10.01
N TYR A 140 -6.80 -18.04 -9.56
CA TYR A 140 -7.05 -19.06 -8.54
C TYR A 140 -5.87 -19.17 -7.59
N PHE A 141 -6.17 -19.24 -6.30
CA PHE A 141 -5.20 -19.42 -5.23
C PHE A 141 -5.59 -20.64 -4.41
N ALA A 142 -4.70 -21.62 -4.29
CA ALA A 142 -4.94 -22.84 -3.51
C ALA A 142 -4.75 -22.63 -2.00
N ASN A 143 -4.13 -21.51 -1.60
CA ASN A 143 -3.95 -21.14 -0.21
C ASN A 143 -5.27 -20.61 0.36
N ASP A 144 -5.89 -21.35 1.28
CA ASP A 144 -7.15 -20.97 1.93
C ASP A 144 -7.05 -19.66 2.74
N ASN A 145 -5.84 -19.18 3.06
CA ASN A 145 -5.63 -17.88 3.71
C ASN A 145 -5.79 -16.70 2.74
N ILE A 146 -5.72 -16.94 1.43
CA ILE A 146 -5.98 -15.91 0.42
C ILE A 146 -7.48 -15.87 0.18
N LEU A 147 -8.10 -14.70 0.38
CA LEU A 147 -9.54 -14.55 0.27
C LEU A 147 -10.06 -14.97 -1.10
N SER A 148 -11.26 -15.58 -1.15
CA SER A 148 -11.90 -15.93 -2.42
C SER A 148 -12.16 -14.71 -3.33
N GLY A 149 -12.07 -13.49 -2.77
CA GLY A 149 -12.08 -12.23 -3.50
C GLY A 149 -10.98 -12.10 -4.55
N TYR A 150 -9.82 -12.75 -4.38
CA TYR A 150 -8.77 -12.73 -5.39
C TYR A 150 -9.01 -13.70 -6.56
N ASN A 151 -10.16 -14.38 -6.59
CA ASN A 151 -10.57 -15.16 -7.75
C ASN A 151 -11.21 -14.24 -8.81
N VAL A 152 -10.41 -13.37 -9.41
CA VAL A 152 -10.82 -12.40 -10.43
C VAL A 152 -11.17 -13.13 -11.72
N LYS A 153 -12.36 -12.92 -12.28
CA LYS A 153 -12.73 -13.46 -13.60
C LYS A 153 -12.28 -12.51 -14.70
N TRP A 154 -11.98 -13.04 -15.87
CA TRP A 154 -11.51 -12.24 -17.01
C TRP A 154 -10.31 -11.36 -16.61
N ALA A 155 -9.42 -11.94 -15.79
CA ALA A 155 -8.25 -11.23 -15.31
C ALA A 155 -7.39 -10.81 -16.48
N TYR A 156 -6.97 -9.54 -16.48
CA TYR A 156 -6.33 -8.94 -17.64
C TYR A 156 -5.19 -8.00 -17.26
N TYR A 157 -5.36 -7.15 -16.25
CA TYR A 157 -4.27 -6.30 -15.77
C TYR A 157 -3.71 -6.82 -14.45
N ILE A 158 -2.40 -6.69 -14.29
CA ILE A 158 -1.69 -6.83 -13.02
C ILE A 158 -1.04 -5.47 -12.76
N ARG A 159 -1.50 -4.78 -11.72
CA ARG A 159 -0.99 -3.47 -11.34
C ARG A 159 -0.15 -3.58 -10.09
N LEU A 160 0.97 -2.87 -10.10
CA LEU A 160 1.95 -2.87 -9.03
C LEU A 160 1.96 -1.50 -8.36
N TYR A 161 1.96 -1.55 -7.03
CA TYR A 161 1.99 -0.37 -6.17
C TYR A 161 3.15 -0.50 -5.20
N ARG A 162 4.04 0.49 -5.17
CA ARG A 162 5.20 0.51 -4.28
C ARG A 162 4.70 0.42 -2.84
N ARG A 163 5.17 -0.58 -2.09
CA ARG A 163 4.68 -0.86 -0.73
C ARG A 163 5.76 -0.96 0.33
N MET A 164 5.38 -0.77 1.58
CA MET A 164 6.16 -1.21 2.73
C MET A 164 5.26 -1.99 3.68
N ASP A 165 5.81 -3.05 4.26
CA ASP A 165 5.13 -3.83 5.28
C ASP A 165 5.47 -3.22 6.65
N VAL A 166 4.47 -2.99 7.50
CA VAL A 166 4.67 -2.50 8.87
C VAL A 166 4.21 -3.58 9.81
N THR A 167 5.09 -4.00 10.71
CA THR A 167 4.77 -5.01 11.74
C THR A 167 4.75 -4.37 13.11
N HIS A 168 3.61 -4.49 13.80
CA HIS A 168 3.41 -4.08 15.18
C HIS A 168 2.63 -5.18 15.92
N ASP A 169 3.09 -5.58 17.10
CA ASP A 169 2.50 -6.65 17.92
C ASP A 169 2.22 -7.97 17.17
N GLY A 170 3.08 -8.27 16.20
CA GLY A 170 2.99 -9.47 15.36
C GLY A 170 1.94 -9.40 14.24
N ILE A 171 1.26 -8.27 14.10
CA ILE A 171 0.35 -7.97 12.99
C ILE A 171 1.14 -7.21 11.92
N THR A 172 1.09 -7.71 10.69
CA THR A 172 1.71 -7.04 9.54
C THR A 172 0.64 -6.41 8.66
N THR A 173 0.78 -5.11 8.42
CA THR A 173 -0.09 -4.32 7.56
C THR A 173 0.71 -3.80 6.35
N ILE A 174 0.12 -3.85 5.16
CA ILE A 174 0.71 -3.32 3.93
C ILE A 174 0.33 -1.85 3.78
N PHE A 175 1.33 -1.02 3.47
CA PHE A 175 1.15 0.40 3.15
C PHE A 175 1.68 0.70 1.75
N GLU A 176 0.89 1.35 0.91
CA GLU A 176 1.28 1.74 -0.45
C GLU A 176 1.81 3.16 -0.44
N THR A 177 3.04 3.41 -0.89
CA THR A 177 3.64 4.76 -0.77
C THR A 177 2.92 5.81 -1.62
N GLY A 178 2.15 5.38 -2.62
CA GLY A 178 1.34 6.24 -3.48
C GLY A 178 0.02 6.70 -2.84
N SER A 179 -0.36 6.19 -1.66
CA SER A 179 -1.58 6.62 -0.96
C SER A 179 -1.38 7.87 -0.10
N PHE A 180 -0.14 8.30 0.11
CA PHE A 180 0.18 9.42 1.00
C PHE A 180 0.20 10.74 0.24
N GLU A 181 -0.31 11.79 0.86
CA GLU A 181 -0.12 13.15 0.36
C GLU A 181 1.37 13.50 0.43
N THR A 182 1.92 13.98 -0.69
CA THR A 182 3.32 14.36 -0.79
C THR A 182 3.49 15.87 -0.84
N GLU A 183 4.54 16.35 -0.20
CA GLU A 183 5.05 17.72 -0.32
C GLU A 183 6.42 17.76 -1.00
N GLY A 184 6.87 18.95 -1.38
CA GLY A 184 8.18 19.14 -1.97
C GLY A 184 9.29 19.17 -0.92
N ILE A 185 10.10 18.13 -0.85
CA ILE A 185 11.23 18.01 0.08
C ILE A 185 12.50 18.54 -0.58
N ASN A 186 13.05 19.63 -0.04
CA ASN A 186 14.32 20.19 -0.52
C ASN A 186 15.50 19.46 0.12
N HIS A 187 16.36 18.85 -0.69
CA HIS A 187 17.53 18.11 -0.20
C HIS A 187 18.73 18.20 -1.13
N GLN A 188 19.91 17.89 -0.61
CA GLN A 188 21.17 17.99 -1.33
C GLN A 188 21.46 16.72 -2.15
N ALA A 189 21.76 16.87 -3.44
CA ALA A 189 22.24 15.79 -4.30
C ALA A 189 23.70 15.46 -3.98
N GLY A 190 24.16 14.26 -4.41
CA GLY A 190 25.57 13.87 -4.28
C GLY A 190 26.58 14.78 -4.99
N ASN A 191 26.12 15.66 -5.91
CA ASN A 191 26.94 16.69 -6.55
C ASN A 191 26.98 18.03 -5.80
N GLY A 192 26.32 18.12 -4.64
CA GLY A 192 26.24 19.30 -3.79
C GLY A 192 25.12 20.29 -4.13
N ASN A 193 24.39 20.09 -5.23
CA ASN A 193 23.27 20.95 -5.62
C ASN A 193 22.00 20.57 -4.86
N PHE A 194 21.18 21.57 -4.53
CA PHE A 194 19.86 21.37 -3.96
C PHE A 194 18.79 21.22 -5.04
N TYR A 195 17.82 20.37 -4.76
CA TYR A 195 16.67 20.11 -5.60
C TYR A 195 15.52 19.63 -4.72
N THR A 196 14.32 19.62 -5.30
CA THR A 196 13.09 19.27 -4.59
C THR A 196 12.54 17.98 -5.17
N ASP A 197 12.30 17.00 -4.30
CA ASP A 197 11.63 15.75 -4.64
C ASP A 197 10.30 15.62 -3.88
N PRO A 198 9.27 14.99 -4.46
CA PRO A 198 8.07 14.68 -3.71
C PRO A 198 8.36 13.65 -2.61
N GLY A 199 7.80 13.87 -1.43
CA GLY A 199 7.90 12.95 -0.31
C GLY A 199 6.94 13.26 0.81
N PHE A 200 6.94 12.43 1.84
CA PHE A 200 6.16 12.62 3.06
C PHE A 200 7.02 12.40 4.30
N ALA A 201 6.69 13.09 5.39
CA ALA A 201 7.36 12.91 6.66
C ALA A 201 7.05 11.52 7.24
N ILE A 202 8.08 10.79 7.64
CA ILE A 202 7.92 9.44 8.22
C ILE A 202 7.19 9.52 9.57
N THR A 203 7.36 10.62 10.31
CA THR A 203 6.62 10.86 11.57
C THR A 203 5.12 10.91 11.37
N ASN A 204 4.63 11.65 10.37
CA ASN A 204 3.19 11.72 10.06
C ASN A 204 2.67 10.32 9.70
N PHE A 205 3.42 9.59 8.86
CA PHE A 205 3.09 8.21 8.52
C PHE A 205 2.92 7.30 9.76
N ILE A 206 3.85 7.39 10.73
CA ILE A 206 3.79 6.57 11.94
C ILE A 206 2.67 7.01 12.86
N SER A 207 2.59 8.30 13.17
CA SER A 207 1.65 8.84 14.15
C SER A 207 0.20 8.85 13.66
N ASP A 208 -0.04 8.99 12.36
CA ASP A 208 -1.39 9.05 11.81
C ASP A 208 -1.97 7.66 11.55
N PHE A 209 -1.13 6.65 11.28
CA PHE A 209 -1.58 5.36 10.75
C PHE A 209 -1.07 4.12 11.50
N ILE A 210 -0.05 4.24 12.35
CA ILE A 210 0.58 3.08 12.99
C ILE A 210 0.33 3.06 14.49
N ILE A 211 0.72 4.12 15.23
CA ILE A 211 0.75 4.10 16.70
C ILE A 211 0.56 5.50 17.30
N GLN A 212 -0.09 5.58 18.47
CA GLN A 212 -0.37 6.86 19.16
C GLN A 212 0.80 7.40 19.98
N ASP A 213 1.59 6.52 20.60
CA ASP A 213 2.73 6.87 21.47
C ASP A 213 4.07 6.43 20.81
N PRO A 214 4.46 7.05 19.68
CA PRO A 214 5.60 6.60 18.86
C PRO A 214 6.96 6.69 19.58
N GLU A 215 7.09 7.49 20.63
CA GLU A 215 8.33 7.63 21.42
C GLU A 215 8.64 6.41 22.31
N ASP A 216 7.69 5.51 22.50
CA ASP A 216 7.86 4.30 23.30
C ASP A 216 8.40 3.10 22.47
N TYR A 217 8.70 3.33 21.19
CA TYR A 217 9.18 2.32 20.24
C TYR A 217 10.51 2.69 19.58
N GLU A 218 11.28 1.65 19.24
CA GLU A 218 12.35 1.68 18.24
C GLU A 218 11.83 1.15 16.90
N TYR A 219 12.37 1.67 15.81
CA TYR A 219 11.90 1.39 14.45
C TYR A 219 12.98 0.68 13.65
N GLN A 220 12.82 -0.62 13.44
CA GLN A 220 13.74 -1.41 12.63
C GLN A 220 13.32 -1.34 11.17
N PHE A 221 14.10 -0.64 10.35
CA PHE A 221 13.92 -0.61 8.91
C PHE A 221 14.69 -1.77 8.30
N THR A 222 14.03 -2.57 7.46
CA THR A 222 14.63 -3.70 6.75
C THR A 222 14.54 -3.50 5.24
N SER A 223 15.68 -3.67 4.57
CA SER A 223 15.78 -3.58 3.11
C SER A 223 15.48 -4.94 2.46
N VAL A 224 15.32 -4.94 1.14
CA VAL A 224 15.14 -6.16 0.34
C VAL A 224 16.32 -7.15 0.42
N TYR A 225 17.48 -6.72 0.93
CA TYR A 225 18.67 -7.55 1.16
C TYR A 225 18.77 -8.08 2.59
N ASP A 226 17.71 -7.93 3.40
CA ASP A 226 17.67 -8.24 4.82
C ASP A 226 18.63 -7.40 5.68
N GLU A 227 19.21 -6.33 5.12
CA GLU A 227 19.96 -5.33 5.89
C GLU A 227 18.97 -4.55 6.76
N SER A 228 19.30 -4.42 8.06
CA SER A 228 18.45 -3.73 9.01
C SER A 228 19.18 -2.64 9.77
N ILE A 229 18.52 -1.50 9.95
CA ILE A 229 18.98 -0.39 10.79
C ILE A 229 17.85 -0.03 11.75
N ILE A 230 18.18 0.19 13.02
CA ILE A 230 17.25 0.63 14.04
C ILE A 230 17.36 2.14 14.19
N TYR A 231 16.22 2.82 14.12
CA TYR A 231 16.08 4.25 14.32
C TYR A 231 15.28 4.53 15.59
N SER A 232 15.70 5.54 16.35
CA SER A 232 14.90 6.09 17.43
C SER A 232 13.84 7.03 16.88
N TRP A 233 12.82 7.35 17.69
CA TRP A 233 11.85 8.39 17.32
C TRP A 233 12.52 9.76 17.05
N GLU A 234 13.59 10.10 17.77
CA GLU A 234 14.36 11.33 17.54
C GLU A 234 15.00 11.36 16.15
N ASP A 235 15.54 10.23 15.68
CA ASP A 235 16.08 10.12 14.31
C ASP A 235 15.00 10.34 13.25
N LEU A 236 13.79 9.82 13.52
CA LEU A 236 12.67 9.90 12.58
C LEU A 236 12.04 11.29 12.49
N GLN A 237 12.20 12.17 13.50
CA GLN A 237 11.68 13.55 13.50
C GLN A 237 12.13 14.39 12.31
N SER A 238 13.23 14.02 11.67
CA SER A 238 13.77 14.70 10.50
C SER A 238 13.89 13.77 9.28
N ALA A 239 13.12 12.68 9.29
CA ALA A 239 13.12 11.68 8.24
C ALA A 239 11.94 11.86 7.27
N TYR A 240 12.23 11.76 5.98
CA TYR A 240 11.26 11.84 4.89
C TYR A 240 11.40 10.63 3.97
N TRP A 241 10.27 10.06 3.53
CA TRP A 241 10.26 9.11 2.43
C TRP A 241 10.12 9.86 1.11
N LEU A 242 11.11 9.73 0.22
CA LEU A 242 11.08 10.32 -1.12
C LEU A 242 10.48 9.31 -2.10
N THR A 243 9.31 9.61 -2.66
CA THR A 243 8.55 8.66 -3.48
C THR A 243 9.24 8.38 -4.82
N THR A 244 9.77 9.41 -5.48
CA THR A 244 10.50 9.23 -6.75
C THR A 244 11.80 8.43 -6.58
N GLN A 245 12.50 8.58 -5.45
CA GLN A 245 13.78 7.91 -5.22
C GLN A 245 13.67 6.59 -4.45
N ASN A 246 12.47 6.24 -3.99
CA ASN A 246 12.22 5.02 -3.23
C ASN A 246 13.19 4.83 -2.04
N LYS A 247 13.41 5.91 -1.29
CA LYS A 247 14.34 5.92 -0.14
C LYS A 247 13.89 6.86 0.96
N ALA A 248 14.25 6.53 2.20
CA ALA A 248 14.19 7.44 3.33
C ALA A 248 15.45 8.30 3.38
N VAL A 249 15.29 9.61 3.62
CA VAL A 249 16.38 10.57 3.86
C VAL A 249 16.21 11.19 5.24
N PHE A 250 17.33 11.58 5.86
CA PHE A 250 17.37 12.13 7.22
C PHE A 250 18.07 13.47 7.17
N LEU A 251 17.31 14.57 7.27
CA LEU A 251 17.74 15.89 6.84
C LEU A 251 17.93 16.87 8.01
N ASN A 252 19.00 17.67 7.96
CA ASN A 252 19.10 18.88 8.77
C ASN A 252 18.11 19.94 8.26
N GLU A 253 17.90 21.02 9.03
CA GLU A 253 17.07 22.16 8.61
C GLU A 253 17.53 22.81 7.28
N ASP A 254 18.81 22.68 6.93
CA ASP A 254 19.36 23.19 5.67
C ASP A 254 19.20 22.24 4.47
N GLY A 255 18.58 21.06 4.68
CA GLY A 255 18.36 20.04 3.65
C GLY A 255 19.55 19.12 3.38
N THR A 256 20.63 19.20 4.18
CA THR A 256 21.75 18.24 4.10
C THR A 256 21.44 16.97 4.88
N GLU A 257 21.92 15.81 4.40
CA GLU A 257 21.75 14.54 5.13
C GLU A 257 22.64 14.51 6.39
N PHE A 258 22.06 14.23 7.57
CA PHE A 258 22.83 13.99 8.81
C PHE A 258 23.03 12.49 9.12
N LEU A 259 22.17 11.63 8.58
CA LEU A 259 22.34 10.18 8.52
C LEU A 259 22.31 9.71 7.08
N SER A 260 22.94 8.57 6.81
CA SER A 260 22.87 7.94 5.49
C SER A 260 21.42 7.57 5.16
N SER A 261 21.00 7.89 3.94
CA SER A 261 19.70 7.47 3.42
C SER A 261 19.50 5.95 3.45
N PHE A 262 18.26 5.52 3.70
CA PHE A 262 17.86 4.11 3.71
C PHE A 262 17.09 3.79 2.42
N LYS A 263 17.60 2.88 1.60
CA LYS A 263 17.03 2.54 0.29
C LYS A 263 16.31 1.20 0.36
N LYS A 264 15.37 0.96 -0.58
CA LYS A 264 14.78 -0.37 -0.83
C LYS A 264 14.08 -0.96 0.41
N LEU A 265 13.46 -0.08 1.19
CA LEU A 265 12.70 -0.44 2.37
C LEU A 265 11.56 -1.40 2.01
N ILE A 266 11.58 -2.60 2.57
CA ILE A 266 10.47 -3.55 2.43
C ILE A 266 9.65 -3.64 3.71
N LYS A 267 10.26 -3.39 4.87
CA LYS A 267 9.61 -3.60 6.16
C LYS A 267 10.04 -2.60 7.23
N ILE A 268 9.11 -2.23 8.10
CA ILE A 268 9.36 -1.53 9.37
C ILE A 268 8.79 -2.39 10.50
N ASP A 269 9.65 -2.85 11.42
CA ASP A 269 9.17 -3.45 12.68
C ASP A 269 9.19 -2.40 13.79
N LEU A 270 8.11 -2.33 14.57
CA LEU A 270 8.05 -1.56 15.81
C LEU A 270 8.45 -2.45 16.99
N VAL A 271 9.44 -2.02 17.76
CA VAL A 271 9.96 -2.74 18.93
C VAL A 271 9.79 -1.88 20.17
N GLU A 272 8.96 -2.33 21.12
CA GLU A 272 8.71 -1.59 22.36
C GLU A 272 9.99 -1.44 23.19
N ILE A 273 10.28 -0.22 23.64
CA ILE A 273 11.45 0.08 24.46
C ILE A 273 11.19 -0.43 25.88
N GLN A 274 11.92 -1.47 26.30
CA GLN A 274 11.86 -1.92 27.70
C GLN A 274 12.53 -0.89 28.62
N ARG A 275 11.71 -0.16 29.39
CA ARG A 275 12.16 0.79 30.42
C ARG A 275 12.33 0.13 31.79
#